data_AF-A0A8B7WJJ8-F1
#
_entry.id   AF-A0A8B7WJJ8-F1
#
_cell.length_a   1.000
_cell.length_b   1.000
_cell.length_c   1.000
_cell.angle_alpha   90.00
_cell.angle_beta   90.00
_cell.angle_gamma   90.00
#
_symmetry.space_group_name_H-M   'P 1'
#
loop_
_entity.id
_entity.type
_entity.pdbx_description
1 polymer ?
#
loop_
_entity_poly.entity_id
_entity_poly.type
_entity_poly.pdbx_seq_one_letter_code
_entity_poly.pdbx_strand_id
1 'polypeptide(L)'
;MLYKRWADHVADPLQKKVLEKVCSYKKIKKRRQEESDSFVKYVNKTGNVFIQHYDPKEYDPFYMSKEDPNFMKVIVPPFRDPLKKAQYDKDEEKRTLLQCETGKIYTMKEFKEIEKAQLHSRFPSICNSRHFMNSNEWLKVPTRYIESEFCKRSRLKVKVNFNDSCLDVKPLASTSHLLESQEEEKAVIYKNKGPYSVEKQPLCYQNPSPKKANCERL
;
A
#
# COMPACT_ATOMS: atom_id res chain seq x y z
N MET A 1 -34.97 -11.24 2.99
CA MET A 1 -34.70 -10.47 4.24
C MET A 1 -33.22 -10.36 4.62
N LEU A 2 -32.30 -11.19 4.10
CA LEU A 2 -30.86 -11.06 4.38
C LEU A 2 -30.24 -9.73 3.90
N TYR A 3 -30.61 -9.28 2.69
CA TYR A 3 -30.06 -8.06 2.10
C TYR A 3 -30.28 -6.83 2.98
N LYS A 4 -31.49 -6.63 3.52
CA LYS A 4 -31.80 -5.49 4.40
C LYS A 4 -30.89 -5.48 5.64
N ARG A 5 -30.77 -6.63 6.33
CA ARG A 5 -29.89 -6.74 7.51
C ARG A 5 -28.43 -6.45 7.17
N TRP A 6 -27.93 -6.92 6.02
CA TRP A 6 -26.56 -6.62 5.59
C TRP A 6 -26.37 -5.14 5.23
N ALA A 7 -27.33 -4.54 4.53
CA ALA A 7 -27.29 -3.12 4.18
C ALA A 7 -27.25 -2.25 5.45
N ASP A 8 -28.21 -2.47 6.36
CA ASP A 8 -28.38 -1.67 7.57
C ASP A 8 -27.22 -1.84 8.57
N HIS A 9 -26.69 -3.07 8.72
CA HIS A 9 -25.68 -3.37 9.74
C HIS A 9 -24.24 -3.33 9.24
N VAL A 10 -24.00 -3.48 7.94
CA VAL A 10 -22.64 -3.58 7.37
C VAL A 10 -22.40 -2.46 6.36
N ALA A 11 -23.21 -2.37 5.31
CA ALA A 11 -22.93 -1.47 4.19
C ALA A 11 -23.06 0.00 4.59
N ASP A 12 -24.19 0.41 5.18
CA ASP A 12 -24.47 1.80 5.50
C ASP A 12 -23.53 2.34 6.59
N PRO A 13 -23.25 1.61 7.70
CA PRO A 13 -22.29 2.08 8.70
C PRO A 13 -20.87 2.18 8.14
N LEU A 14 -20.45 1.24 7.29
CA LEU A 14 -19.14 1.27 6.64
C LEU A 14 -19.04 2.47 5.69
N GLN A 15 -20.04 2.64 4.82
CA GLN A 15 -20.10 3.76 3.89
C GLN A 15 -20.08 5.09 4.65
N LYS A 16 -20.88 5.24 5.71
CA LYS A 16 -20.88 6.45 6.55
C LYS A 16 -19.50 6.75 7.13
N LYS A 17 -18.79 5.75 7.66
CA LYS A 17 -17.41 5.91 8.17
C LYS A 17 -16.43 6.34 7.07
N VAL A 18 -16.54 5.74 5.88
CA VAL A 18 -15.68 6.11 4.73
C VAL A 18 -15.96 7.56 4.32
N LEU A 19 -17.24 7.94 4.20
CA LEU A 19 -17.65 9.30 3.83
C LEU A 19 -17.20 10.36 4.86
N GLU A 20 -17.19 10.00 6.15
CA GLU A 20 -16.71 10.88 7.22
C GLU A 20 -15.19 11.12 7.13
N LYS A 21 -14.42 10.09 6.78
CA LYS A 21 -12.96 10.19 6.65
C LYS A 21 -12.51 10.84 5.33
N VAL A 22 -13.30 10.75 4.27
CA VAL A 22 -12.97 11.33 2.96
C VAL A 22 -13.37 12.81 2.90
N CYS A 23 -12.41 13.71 3.04
CA CYS A 23 -12.67 15.16 3.08
C CYS A 23 -13.19 15.71 1.74
N SER A 24 -12.85 15.09 0.60
CA SER A 24 -13.27 15.58 -0.72
C SER A 24 -14.65 15.10 -1.17
N TYR A 25 -15.33 14.24 -0.40
CA TYR A 25 -16.56 13.58 -0.85
C TYR A 25 -17.67 14.56 -1.22
N LYS A 26 -17.92 15.59 -0.40
CA LYS A 26 -18.97 16.58 -0.66
C LYS A 26 -18.75 17.30 -2.00
N LYS A 27 -17.49 17.64 -2.30
CA LYS A 27 -17.11 18.30 -3.56
C LYS A 27 -17.31 17.35 -4.75
N ILE A 28 -16.86 16.11 -4.62
CA ILE A 28 -17.03 15.07 -5.66
C ILE A 28 -18.51 14.80 -5.93
N LYS A 29 -19.34 14.68 -4.89
CA LYS A 29 -20.79 14.45 -5.04
C LYS A 29 -21.47 15.60 -5.78
N LYS A 30 -21.16 16.85 -5.41
CA LYS A 30 -21.72 18.04 -6.06
C LYS A 30 -21.38 18.07 -7.56
N ARG A 31 -20.13 17.81 -7.91
CA ARG A 31 -19.68 17.76 -9.32
C ARG A 31 -20.39 16.68 -10.12
N ARG A 32 -20.48 15.45 -9.58
CA ARG A 32 -21.23 14.36 -10.25
C ARG A 32 -22.70 14.71 -10.48
N GLN A 33 -23.29 15.46 -9.55
CA GLN A 33 -24.63 15.98 -9.72
C GLN A 33 -24.67 16.99 -10.88
N GLU A 34 -23.75 17.95 -10.91
CA GLU A 34 -23.65 18.95 -11.98
C GLU A 34 -23.42 18.32 -13.37
N GLU A 35 -22.59 17.27 -13.48
CA GLU A 35 -22.41 16.48 -14.71
C GLU A 35 -23.69 15.78 -15.16
N SER A 36 -24.39 15.15 -14.21
CA SER A 36 -25.65 14.46 -14.48
C SER A 36 -26.73 15.44 -14.94
N ASP A 37 -26.85 16.58 -14.24
CA ASP A 37 -27.80 17.63 -14.59
C ASP A 37 -27.50 18.22 -15.98
N SER A 38 -26.21 18.37 -16.32
CA SER A 38 -25.78 18.82 -17.65
C SER A 38 -26.15 17.82 -18.73
N PHE A 39 -25.95 16.52 -18.50
CA PHE A 39 -26.38 15.46 -19.41
C PHE A 39 -27.89 15.44 -19.62
N VAL A 40 -28.67 15.51 -18.53
CA VAL A 40 -30.14 15.52 -18.61
C VAL A 40 -30.63 16.74 -19.39
N LYS A 41 -30.02 17.91 -19.20
CA LYS A 41 -30.34 19.11 -20.00
C LYS A 41 -30.05 18.91 -21.49
N TYR A 42 -28.92 18.30 -21.83
CA TYR A 42 -28.55 18.00 -23.21
C TYR A 42 -29.58 17.05 -23.85
N VAL A 43 -29.85 15.90 -23.23
CA VAL A 43 -30.84 14.91 -23.73
C VAL A 43 -32.22 15.52 -23.89
N ASN A 44 -32.66 16.37 -22.94
CA ASN A 44 -33.95 17.04 -23.06
C ASN A 44 -34.02 18.04 -24.23
N LYS A 45 -32.88 18.62 -24.65
CA LYS A 45 -32.79 19.57 -25.77
C LYS A 45 -32.74 18.86 -27.12
N THR A 46 -31.92 17.82 -27.25
CA THR A 46 -31.66 17.11 -28.52
C THR A 46 -32.55 15.88 -28.73
N GLY A 47 -33.25 15.43 -27.69
CA GLY A 47 -33.93 14.12 -27.67
C GLY A 47 -32.96 12.98 -27.32
N ASN A 48 -33.42 11.74 -27.47
CA ASN A 48 -32.60 10.55 -27.20
C ASN A 48 -31.44 10.45 -28.21
N VAL A 49 -30.28 10.97 -27.83
CA VAL A 49 -29.05 10.88 -28.61
C VAL A 49 -28.16 9.79 -28.03
N PHE A 50 -27.67 8.88 -28.88
CA PHE A 50 -26.67 7.90 -28.50
C PHE A 50 -25.34 8.59 -28.21
N ILE A 51 -24.62 8.11 -27.19
CA ILE A 51 -23.30 8.61 -26.77
C ILE A 51 -22.22 8.50 -27.88
N GLN A 52 -22.49 7.82 -29.00
CA GLN A 52 -21.55 7.77 -30.13
C GLN A 52 -21.70 8.95 -31.10
N HIS A 53 -22.81 9.70 -31.01
CA HIS A 53 -23.18 10.72 -31.99
C HIS A 53 -23.36 12.11 -31.36
N TYR A 54 -22.80 12.36 -30.17
CA TYR A 54 -22.84 13.70 -29.58
C TYR A 54 -21.84 14.62 -30.28
N ASP A 55 -22.18 15.89 -30.40
CA ASP A 55 -21.22 16.94 -30.76
C ASP A 55 -20.54 17.45 -29.47
N PRO A 56 -19.21 17.30 -29.31
CA PRO A 56 -18.49 17.82 -28.16
C PRO A 56 -18.63 19.33 -27.96
N LYS A 57 -19.00 20.10 -29.00
CA LYS A 57 -19.29 21.54 -28.88
C LYS A 57 -20.57 21.81 -28.12
N GLU A 58 -21.55 20.91 -28.19
CA GLU A 58 -22.82 21.03 -27.48
C GLU A 58 -22.78 20.40 -26.09
N TYR A 59 -22.10 19.26 -25.97
CA TYR A 59 -21.91 18.56 -24.70
C TYR A 59 -20.61 17.75 -24.76
N ASP A 60 -19.58 18.15 -24.02
CA ASP A 60 -18.36 17.35 -23.83
C ASP A 60 -18.46 16.60 -22.49
N PRO A 61 -18.66 15.27 -22.46
CA PRO A 61 -18.69 14.49 -21.23
C PRO A 61 -17.33 14.43 -20.51
N PHE A 62 -16.24 14.85 -21.16
CA PHE A 62 -14.88 14.78 -20.64
C PHE A 62 -14.26 16.14 -20.31
N TYR A 63 -15.02 17.25 -20.40
CA TYR A 63 -14.50 18.60 -20.17
C TYR A 63 -13.76 18.77 -18.83
N MET A 64 -14.35 18.24 -17.75
CA MET A 64 -13.82 18.31 -16.39
C MET A 64 -12.46 17.61 -16.21
N SER A 65 -12.17 16.58 -17.01
CA SER A 65 -10.88 15.87 -16.97
C SER A 65 -9.71 16.72 -17.49
N LYS A 66 -10.01 17.72 -18.33
CA LYS A 66 -9.02 18.62 -18.94
C LYS A 66 -8.73 19.84 -18.06
N GLU A 67 -9.70 20.27 -17.25
CA GLU A 67 -9.63 21.51 -16.47
C GLU A 67 -8.94 21.33 -15.11
N ASP A 68 -9.23 20.24 -14.37
CA ASP A 68 -8.65 20.00 -13.04
C ASP A 68 -8.09 18.57 -12.90
N PRO A 69 -6.76 18.39 -12.84
CA PRO A 69 -6.14 17.10 -12.57
C PRO A 69 -6.57 16.48 -11.23
N ASN A 70 -7.10 17.28 -10.31
CA ASN A 70 -7.61 16.82 -9.01
C ASN A 70 -9.13 16.60 -9.00
N PHE A 71 -9.79 16.61 -10.16
CA PHE A 71 -11.25 16.53 -10.31
C PHE A 71 -11.90 15.39 -9.51
N MET A 72 -11.31 14.18 -9.54
CA MET A 72 -11.80 13.00 -8.80
C MET A 72 -10.85 12.58 -7.67
N LYS A 73 -9.87 13.42 -7.31
CA LYS A 73 -8.87 13.04 -6.32
C LYS A 73 -9.50 12.91 -4.94
N VAL A 74 -9.42 11.71 -4.39
CA VAL A 74 -9.84 11.42 -3.02
C VAL A 74 -8.79 11.99 -2.08
N ILE A 75 -9.18 12.97 -1.26
CA ILE A 75 -8.31 13.56 -0.24
C ILE A 75 -8.70 12.94 1.09
N VAL A 76 -7.79 12.13 1.62
CA VAL A 76 -7.89 11.55 2.97
C VAL A 76 -6.93 12.34 3.86
N PRO A 77 -7.33 12.72 5.09
CA PRO A 77 -6.42 13.36 6.01
C PRO A 77 -5.24 12.44 6.31
N PRO A 78 -4.04 12.99 6.55
CA PRO A 78 -2.86 12.18 6.88
C PRO A 78 -3.16 11.32 8.10
N PHE A 79 -2.85 10.03 7.99
CA PHE A 79 -3.04 9.08 9.08
C PHE A 79 -2.11 9.47 10.24
N ARG A 80 -2.72 9.81 11.39
CA ARG A 80 -1.96 10.10 12.61
C ARG A 80 -1.72 8.80 13.36
N ASP A 81 -0.63 8.11 13.01
CA ASP A 81 -0.16 6.94 13.74
C ASP A 81 0.22 7.35 15.19
N PRO A 82 -0.41 6.76 16.23
CA PRO A 82 -0.08 7.04 17.62
C PRO A 82 1.41 6.83 17.96
N LEU A 83 2.05 5.82 17.37
CA LEU A 83 3.47 5.54 17.61
C LEU A 83 4.36 6.63 17.01
N LYS A 84 4.02 7.10 15.80
CA LYS A 84 4.73 8.22 15.18
C LYS A 84 4.50 9.51 15.96
N LYS A 85 3.28 9.76 16.44
CA LYS A 85 2.96 10.91 17.28
C LYS A 85 3.83 10.94 18.53
N ALA A 86 3.89 9.83 19.27
CA ALA A 86 4.71 9.74 20.48
C ALA A 86 6.21 10.00 20.21
N GLN A 87 6.71 9.57 19.05
CA GLN A 87 8.08 9.88 18.64
C GLN A 87 8.27 11.37 18.34
N TYR A 88 7.35 11.99 17.61
CA TYR A 88 7.41 13.42 17.32
C TYR A 88 7.35 14.27 18.58
N ASP A 89 6.48 13.93 19.52
CA ASP A 89 6.33 14.66 20.79
C ASP A 89 7.67 14.63 21.58
N LYS A 90 8.30 13.46 21.68
CA LYS A 90 9.63 13.32 22.30
C LYS A 90 10.73 14.09 21.59
N ASP A 91 10.72 14.07 20.25
CA ASP A 91 11.69 14.80 19.45
C ASP A 91 11.53 16.31 19.62
N GLU A 92 10.28 16.79 19.72
CA GLU A 92 9.94 18.19 19.97
C GLU A 92 10.42 18.66 21.36
N GLU A 93 10.20 17.85 22.40
CA GLU A 93 10.70 18.11 23.76
C GLU A 93 12.23 18.23 23.78
N LYS A 94 12.93 17.25 23.21
CA LYS A 94 14.40 17.28 23.12
C LYS A 94 14.91 18.48 22.31
N ARG A 95 14.23 18.82 21.20
CA ARG A 95 14.57 19.99 20.40
C ARG A 95 14.43 21.25 21.22
N THR A 96 13.34 21.38 21.98
CA THR A 96 13.09 22.54 22.83
C THR A 96 14.17 22.69 23.91
N LEU A 97 14.56 21.58 24.56
CA LEU A 97 15.67 21.57 25.52
C LEU A 97 16.98 22.05 24.89
N LEU A 98 17.35 21.52 23.71
CA LEU A 98 18.55 21.93 22.99
C LEU A 98 18.52 23.43 22.60
N GLN A 99 17.36 23.94 22.22
CA GLN A 99 17.17 25.36 21.90
C GLN A 99 17.37 26.23 23.15
N CYS A 100 16.87 25.81 24.31
CA CYS A 100 17.11 26.49 25.59
C CYS A 100 18.58 26.47 25.99
N GLU A 101 19.28 25.34 25.81
CA GLU A 101 20.70 25.21 26.13
C GLU A 101 21.59 26.06 25.20
N THR A 102 21.28 26.06 23.90
CA THR A 102 22.14 26.70 22.89
C THR A 102 21.74 28.15 22.58
N GLY A 103 20.52 28.56 22.94
CA GLY A 103 19.95 29.86 22.59
C GLY A 103 19.66 30.04 21.09
N LYS A 104 19.68 28.97 20.30
CA LYS A 104 19.43 28.99 18.84
C LYS A 104 18.19 28.19 18.49
N ILE A 105 17.40 28.69 17.55
CA ILE A 105 16.22 27.99 17.04
C ILE A 105 16.67 26.99 15.98
N TYR A 106 16.35 25.72 16.19
CA TYR A 106 16.64 24.62 15.27
C TYR A 106 15.38 24.12 14.56
N THR A 107 15.51 23.83 13.27
CA THR A 107 14.50 23.09 12.50
C THR A 107 14.56 21.60 12.87
N MET A 108 13.44 20.86 12.73
CA MET A 108 13.41 19.42 13.02
C MET A 108 14.45 18.62 12.20
N LYS A 109 14.78 19.06 10.97
CA LYS A 109 15.81 18.44 10.14
C LYS A 109 17.21 18.61 10.75
N GLU A 110 17.54 19.82 11.18
CA GLU A 110 18.83 20.15 11.81
C GLU A 110 18.97 19.43 13.15
N PHE A 111 17.90 19.40 13.95
CA PHE A 111 17.88 18.64 15.20
C PHE A 111 18.20 17.16 14.99
N LYS A 112 17.61 16.53 13.96
CA LYS A 112 17.90 15.13 13.62
C LYS A 112 19.32 14.90 13.13
N GLU A 113 19.94 15.90 12.49
CA GLU A 113 21.33 15.84 12.08
C GLU A 113 22.28 15.96 13.29
N ILE A 114 21.98 16.86 14.22
CA ILE A 114 22.72 17.02 15.49
C ILE A 114 22.61 15.74 16.34
N GLU A 115 21.40 15.17 16.47
CA GLU A 115 21.19 13.92 17.22
C GLU A 115 22.00 12.76 16.59
N LYS A 116 22.04 12.67 15.25
CA LYS A 116 22.90 11.70 14.55
C LYS A 116 24.38 11.96 14.80
N ALA A 117 24.85 13.20 14.68
CA ALA A 117 26.24 13.56 14.93
C ALA A 117 26.66 13.24 16.37
N GLN A 118 25.79 13.48 17.35
CA GLN A 118 26.01 13.15 18.75
C GLN A 118 26.04 11.64 19.01
N LEU A 119 25.21 10.85 18.32
CA LEU A 119 25.29 9.39 18.36
C LEU A 119 26.61 8.88 17.79
N HIS A 120 27.07 9.46 16.68
CA HIS A 120 28.34 9.13 16.04
C HIS A 120 29.57 9.58 16.84
N SER A 121 29.46 10.61 17.68
CA SER A 121 30.55 11.03 18.57
C SER A 121 30.63 10.16 19.83
N ARG A 122 29.49 9.75 20.39
CA ARG A 122 29.43 8.96 21.63
C ARG A 122 29.87 7.51 21.42
N PHE A 123 29.60 6.96 20.25
CA PHE A 123 30.02 5.62 19.88
C PHE A 123 30.79 5.69 18.57
N PRO A 124 32.07 5.23 18.52
CA PRO A 124 32.73 5.02 17.25
C PRO A 124 31.80 4.20 16.37
N SER A 125 31.58 4.64 15.14
CA SER A 125 30.76 3.90 14.19
C SER A 125 31.28 2.48 14.12
N ILE A 126 30.57 1.53 14.74
CA ILE A 126 30.78 0.12 14.49
C ILE A 126 30.19 -0.09 13.09
N CYS A 127 30.94 0.29 12.06
CA CYS A 127 30.51 0.26 10.66
C CYS A 127 30.03 -1.13 10.21
N ASN A 128 30.37 -2.17 10.96
CA ASN A 128 30.06 -3.57 10.67
C ASN A 128 28.91 -4.13 11.52
N SER A 129 28.21 -3.28 12.28
CA SER A 129 27.07 -3.71 13.08
C SER A 129 25.80 -3.76 12.22
N ARG A 130 25.12 -4.90 12.26
CA ARG A 130 23.82 -5.09 11.59
C ARG A 130 22.72 -4.15 12.12
N HIS A 131 22.94 -3.49 13.26
CA HIS A 131 21.96 -2.62 13.93
C HIS A 131 21.63 -1.33 13.15
N PHE A 132 22.49 -0.89 12.24
CA PHE A 132 22.30 0.35 11.46
C PHE A 132 22.07 0.11 9.97
N MET A 133 21.88 -1.15 9.54
CA MET A 133 21.74 -1.49 8.13
C MET A 133 20.29 -1.38 7.69
N ASN A 134 20.08 -0.94 6.44
CA ASN A 134 18.76 -0.90 5.86
C ASN A 134 18.22 -2.34 5.64
N SER A 135 16.90 -2.56 5.61
CA SER A 135 16.34 -3.92 5.51
C SER A 135 16.89 -4.71 4.31
N ASN A 136 17.09 -4.03 3.18
CA ASN A 136 17.66 -4.63 1.96
C ASN A 136 19.17 -4.91 2.07
N GLU A 137 19.89 -4.13 2.88
CA GLU A 137 21.32 -4.32 3.12
C GLU A 137 21.55 -5.44 4.13
N TRP A 138 20.64 -5.61 5.09
CA TRP A 138 20.65 -6.67 6.09
C TRP A 138 20.65 -8.07 5.47
N LEU A 139 19.88 -8.25 4.39
CA LEU A 139 19.81 -9.49 3.60
C LEU A 139 21.12 -9.80 2.84
N LYS A 140 21.92 -8.77 2.53
CA LYS A 140 23.21 -8.93 1.84
C LYS A 140 24.33 -9.32 2.80
N VAL A 141 24.13 -9.20 4.12
CA VAL A 141 25.16 -9.55 5.10
C VAL A 141 25.24 -11.07 5.26
N PRO A 142 26.39 -11.69 4.96
CA PRO A 142 26.56 -13.14 5.09
C PRO A 142 26.14 -13.63 6.48
N THR A 143 25.33 -14.68 6.54
CA THR A 143 24.76 -15.24 7.79
C THR A 143 25.83 -15.56 8.84
N ARG A 144 27.09 -15.72 8.42
CA ARG A 144 28.25 -15.99 9.27
C ARG A 144 28.94 -14.71 9.74
N TYR A 145 28.30 -13.98 10.67
CA TYR A 145 28.97 -12.95 11.51
C TYR A 145 30.09 -13.53 12.41
N ILE A 146 30.15 -14.85 12.49
CA ILE A 146 31.09 -15.68 13.27
C ILE A 146 32.56 -15.49 12.85
N GLU A 147 32.81 -14.91 11.68
CA GLU A 147 34.14 -14.77 11.08
C GLU A 147 34.76 -13.37 11.20
N SER A 148 34.24 -12.51 12.09
CA SER A 148 34.96 -11.27 12.42
C SER A 148 36.38 -11.58 12.87
N GLU A 149 37.34 -10.71 12.56
CA GLU A 149 38.74 -10.83 13.01
C GLU A 149 38.83 -11.05 14.54
N PHE A 150 37.93 -10.42 15.30
CA PHE A 150 37.81 -10.60 16.73
C PHE A 150 37.40 -12.03 17.12
N CYS A 151 36.36 -12.58 16.48
CA CYS A 151 35.89 -13.96 16.72
C CYS A 151 36.89 -15.01 16.21
N LYS A 152 37.62 -14.73 15.12
CA LYS A 152 38.72 -15.57 14.62
C LYS A 152 39.87 -15.62 15.62
N ARG A 153 40.30 -14.47 16.14
CA ARG A 153 41.36 -14.39 17.16
C ARG A 153 40.97 -15.00 18.50
N SER A 154 39.71 -14.89 18.92
CA SER A 154 39.26 -15.52 20.18
C SER A 154 39.29 -17.04 20.09
N ARG A 155 38.90 -17.62 18.93
CA ARG A 155 38.97 -19.07 18.68
C ARG A 155 40.39 -19.62 18.78
N LEU A 156 41.38 -18.86 18.28
CA LEU A 156 42.79 -19.24 18.38
C LEU A 156 43.33 -19.22 19.81
N LYS A 157 42.67 -18.50 20.73
CA LYS A 157 43.07 -18.40 22.15
C LYS A 157 42.45 -19.48 23.04
N VAL A 158 41.42 -20.18 22.57
CA VAL A 158 40.83 -21.28 23.33
C VAL A 158 41.72 -22.50 23.15
N LYS A 159 42.50 -22.84 24.19
CA LYS A 159 43.23 -24.11 24.25
C LYS A 159 42.22 -25.23 24.24
N VAL A 160 42.19 -26.00 23.15
CA VAL A 160 41.18 -27.03 22.98
C VAL A 160 41.58 -28.27 23.79
N ASN A 161 40.84 -28.54 24.86
CA ASN A 161 40.85 -29.84 25.51
C ASN A 161 39.85 -30.71 24.72
N PHE A 162 40.29 -31.36 23.64
CA PHE A 162 39.48 -32.39 23.02
C PHE A 162 39.53 -33.64 23.89
N ASN A 163 38.37 -34.27 24.16
CA ASN A 163 38.35 -35.70 24.40
C ASN A 163 38.49 -36.38 23.02
N ASP A 164 39.32 -37.42 22.92
CA ASP A 164 39.55 -38.21 21.70
C ASP A 164 38.33 -39.11 21.35
N SER A 165 37.12 -38.54 21.33
CA SER A 165 35.97 -39.22 20.76
C SER A 165 36.00 -39.03 19.24
N CYS A 166 36.71 -39.93 18.55
CA CYS A 166 36.66 -40.05 17.11
C CYS A 166 35.30 -40.63 16.69
N LEU A 167 34.30 -39.77 16.49
CA LEU A 167 33.14 -40.13 15.68
C LEU A 167 33.49 -39.88 14.23
N ASP A 168 33.78 -40.95 13.49
CA ASP A 168 33.92 -40.93 12.03
C ASP A 168 32.54 -40.67 11.41
N VAL A 169 32.15 -39.41 11.36
CA VAL A 169 31.02 -38.98 10.54
C VAL A 169 31.58 -38.90 9.13
N LYS A 170 31.40 -39.97 8.35
CA LYS A 170 31.68 -39.96 6.92
C LYS A 170 31.12 -38.67 6.32
N PRO A 171 31.89 -37.93 5.51
CA PRO A 171 31.39 -36.73 4.87
C PRO A 171 30.26 -37.17 3.94
N LEU A 172 29.02 -36.97 4.37
CA LEU A 172 27.90 -37.01 3.46
C LEU A 172 28.19 -35.92 2.45
N ALA A 173 28.42 -36.32 1.20
CA ALA A 173 28.58 -35.41 0.08
C ALA A 173 27.55 -34.31 0.26
N SER A 174 28.03 -33.09 0.51
CA SER A 174 27.17 -31.93 0.60
C SER A 174 26.68 -31.69 -0.80
N THR A 175 25.64 -32.42 -1.19
CA THR A 175 24.91 -32.15 -2.41
C THR A 175 24.46 -30.71 -2.29
N SER A 176 24.91 -29.91 -3.24
CA SER A 176 24.59 -28.50 -3.40
C SER A 176 23.12 -28.33 -3.75
N HIS A 177 22.21 -28.63 -2.83
CA HIS A 177 20.77 -28.41 -3.00
C HIS A 177 20.32 -26.98 -2.69
N LEU A 178 21.22 -26.01 -2.85
CA LEU A 178 20.88 -24.59 -2.73
C LEU A 178 21.41 -23.76 -3.92
N LEU A 179 21.56 -24.39 -5.09
CA LEU A 179 21.74 -23.68 -6.36
C LEU A 179 20.61 -23.96 -7.36
N GLU A 180 19.81 -25.00 -7.17
CA GLU A 180 18.74 -25.37 -8.12
C GLU A 180 17.42 -24.63 -7.85
N SER A 181 17.19 -24.15 -6.62
CA SER A 181 15.97 -23.41 -6.27
C SER A 181 15.96 -21.93 -6.68
N GLN A 182 17.08 -21.39 -7.20
CA GLN A 182 17.13 -20.01 -7.70
C GLN A 182 16.92 -19.87 -9.21
N GLU A 183 17.02 -20.95 -9.98
CA GLU A 183 16.74 -20.94 -11.42
C GLU A 183 15.28 -21.28 -11.73
N GLU A 184 14.62 -22.14 -10.95
CA GLU A 184 13.21 -22.49 -11.17
C GLU A 184 12.20 -21.37 -10.84
N GLU A 185 12.56 -20.39 -10.00
CA GLU A 185 11.63 -19.29 -9.66
C GLU A 185 11.56 -18.18 -10.72
N LYS A 186 12.45 -18.19 -11.74
CA LYS A 186 12.50 -17.16 -12.80
C LYS A 186 11.80 -17.55 -14.11
N ALA A 187 11.23 -18.75 -14.22
CA ALA A 187 10.67 -19.25 -15.49
C ALA A 187 9.16 -19.53 -15.52
N VAL A 188 8.38 -19.14 -14.50
CA VAL A 188 6.91 -19.31 -14.56
C VAL A 188 6.25 -18.09 -15.23
N ILE A 189 6.39 -18.04 -16.55
CA ILE A 189 5.51 -17.28 -17.42
C ILE A 189 4.19 -18.06 -17.47
N TYR A 190 3.12 -17.52 -16.88
CA TYR A 190 1.77 -18.10 -17.01
C TYR A 190 1.22 -17.84 -18.41
N LYS A 191 1.50 -18.74 -19.36
CA LYS A 191 0.70 -18.88 -20.58
C LYS A 191 -0.44 -19.84 -20.29
N ASN A 192 -1.66 -19.33 -20.23
CA ASN A 192 -2.84 -20.17 -20.41
C ASN A 192 -3.59 -19.71 -21.67
N LYS A 193 -3.37 -20.44 -22.76
CA LYS A 193 -4.23 -20.45 -23.95
C LYS A 193 -4.63 -21.90 -24.23
N GLY A 194 -5.85 -22.27 -23.84
CA GLY A 194 -6.80 -23.23 -24.44
C GLY A 194 -6.30 -24.63 -24.86
N PRO A 195 -7.16 -25.50 -25.45
CA PRO A 195 -8.56 -25.29 -25.84
C PRO A 195 -9.53 -26.31 -25.22
N TYR A 196 -10.82 -26.00 -25.15
CA TYR A 196 -11.88 -26.87 -25.70
C TYR A 196 -13.09 -26.00 -26.02
N SER A 197 -13.59 -26.20 -27.23
CA SER A 197 -14.50 -25.32 -27.95
C SER A 197 -15.96 -25.68 -27.68
N VAL A 198 -16.74 -24.62 -27.46
CA VAL A 198 -18.05 -24.33 -28.07
C VAL A 198 -19.08 -25.46 -28.07
N GLU A 199 -20.09 -25.29 -27.21
CA GLU A 199 -21.47 -25.48 -27.62
C GLU A 199 -22.28 -24.24 -27.19
N LYS A 200 -22.94 -23.59 -28.17
CA LYS A 200 -23.76 -22.38 -28.00
C LYS A 200 -25.23 -22.80 -28.07
N GLN A 201 -26.06 -22.39 -27.12
CA GLN A 201 -27.42 -21.92 -27.42
C GLN A 201 -27.95 -20.96 -26.32
N PRO A 202 -28.87 -20.04 -26.67
CA PRO A 202 -29.04 -18.77 -25.97
C PRO A 202 -30.13 -18.84 -24.90
N LEU A 203 -29.85 -18.30 -23.71
CA LEU A 203 -30.88 -17.97 -22.74
C LEU A 203 -31.16 -16.47 -22.78
N CYS A 204 -32.24 -16.16 -23.48
CA CYS A 204 -32.91 -14.89 -23.58
C CYS A 204 -33.37 -14.44 -22.19
N TYR A 205 -32.82 -13.36 -21.64
CA TYR A 205 -33.47 -12.63 -20.55
C TYR A 205 -34.36 -11.56 -21.16
N GLN A 206 -35.63 -11.93 -21.37
CA GLN A 206 -36.70 -10.95 -21.49
C GLN A 206 -36.90 -10.27 -20.14
N ASN A 207 -36.77 -8.94 -20.10
CA ASN A 207 -37.36 -8.14 -19.04
C ASN A 207 -38.89 -8.13 -19.22
N PRO A 208 -39.69 -8.55 -18.23
CA PRO A 208 -41.12 -8.31 -18.29
C PRO A 208 -41.38 -6.83 -18.02
N SER A 209 -41.85 -6.13 -19.05
CA SER A 209 -42.60 -4.88 -18.95
C SER A 209 -43.66 -4.97 -17.85
N PRO A 210 -43.84 -3.97 -16.97
CA PRO A 210 -45.02 -3.89 -16.13
C PRO A 210 -46.21 -3.50 -17.01
N LYS A 211 -47.04 -4.49 -17.38
CA LYS A 211 -48.38 -4.21 -17.90
C LYS A 211 -49.23 -3.64 -16.77
N LYS A 212 -49.80 -2.46 -17.02
CA LYS A 212 -50.96 -1.92 -16.31
C LYS A 212 -52.04 -3.00 -16.19
N ALA A 213 -52.52 -3.24 -14.99
CA ALA A 213 -53.82 -3.86 -14.74
C ALA A 213 -54.56 -3.00 -13.72
N ASN A 214 -55.63 -2.38 -14.19
CA ASN A 214 -56.71 -1.83 -13.37
C ASN A 214 -57.47 -2.98 -12.70
N CYS A 215 -57.87 -2.78 -11.45
CA CYS A 215 -59.02 -3.39 -10.77
C CYS A 215 -59.25 -2.52 -9.53
N GLU A 216 -60.03 -1.43 -9.60
CA GLU A 216 -61.48 -1.38 -9.31
C GLU A 216 -61.95 -2.24 -8.14
N ARG A 217 -62.44 -1.54 -7.09
CA ARG A 217 -63.47 -1.84 -6.05
C ARG A 217 -63.22 -3.09 -5.18
N LEU A 218 -63.33 -3.02 -3.85
CA LEU A 218 -64.34 -2.39 -2.98
C LEU A 218 -63.70 -1.72 -1.76
#